data_AF-A0A965PMC4-F1
#
_entry.id   AF-A0A965PMC4-F1
#
_cell.length_a   1.000
_cell.length_b   1.000
_cell.length_c   1.000
_cell.angle_alpha   90.00
_cell.angle_beta   90.00
_cell.angle_gamma   90.00
#
_symmetry.space_group_name_H-M   'P 1'
#
loop_
_entity.id
_entity.type
_entity.pdbx_description
1 polymer ?
#
loop_
_entity_poly.entity_id
_entity_poly.type
_entity_poly.pdbx_seq_one_letter_code
_entity_poly.pdbx_strand_id
1 'polypeptide(L)' 'MLELVKYDKQSGAYVDEKRKHFVKASLIRQHAKKAIGAHQVRGRLSAKMVEAYWLDKFKEAVKYEL' A
#
# COMPACT_ATOMS: atom_id res chain seq x y z
N MET A 1 -15.03 -10.96 0.63
CA MET A 1 -14.39 -10.36 -0.57
C MET A 1 -13.36 -9.37 -0.07
N LEU A 2 -12.09 -9.46 -0.49
CA LEU A 2 -11.05 -8.52 -0.05
C LEU A 2 -11.21 -7.21 -0.82
N GLU A 3 -11.00 -6.08 -0.13
CA GLU A 3 -11.06 -4.76 -0.76
C GLU A 3 -9.84 -4.55 -1.66
N LEU A 4 -10.05 -3.98 -2.85
CA LEU A 4 -8.98 -3.77 -3.83
C LEU A 4 -8.26 -2.45 -3.57
N VAL A 5 -6.93 -2.47 -3.67
CA VAL A 5 -6.10 -1.26 -3.64
C VAL A 5 -5.38 -1.11 -4.98
N LYS A 6 -5.44 0.09 -5.56
CA LYS A 6 -4.84 0.42 -6.86
C LYS A 6 -4.03 1.71 -6.77
N TYR A 7 -3.05 1.88 -7.64
CA TYR A 7 -2.36 3.15 -7.78
C TYR A 7 -3.19 4.13 -8.62
N ASP A 8 -3.64 5.21 -8.00
CA ASP A 8 -4.34 6.30 -8.67
C ASP A 8 -3.33 7.33 -9.17
N LYS A 9 -3.20 7.45 -10.50
CA LYS A 9 -2.27 8.37 -11.16
C LYS A 9 -2.64 9.84 -10.92
N GLN A 10 -3.93 10.15 -10.73
CA GLN A 10 -4.38 11.53 -10.54
C GLN A 10 -3.96 12.06 -9.17
N SER A 11 -4.21 11.28 -8.11
CA SER A 11 -3.80 11.64 -6.76
C SER A 11 -2.34 11.29 -6.43
N GLY A 12 -1.70 10.44 -7.24
CA GLY A 12 -0.35 9.93 -6.99
C GLY A 12 -0.27 9.13 -5.69
N ALA A 13 -1.30 8.34 -5.39
CA ALA A 13 -1.47 7.58 -4.15
C ALA A 13 -1.98 6.16 -4.43
N TYR A 14 -1.77 5.28 -3.47
CA TYR A 14 -2.43 3.98 -3.40
C TYR A 14 -3.78 4.20 -2.72
N VAL A 15 -4.84 3.77 -3.39
CA VAL A 15 -6.22 4.06 -3.02
C VAL A 15 -7.01 2.77 -2.99
N ASP A 16 -7.81 2.60 -1.95
CA ASP A 16 -8.79 1.52 -1.88
C ASP A 16 -9.95 1.78 -2.86
N GLU A 17 -10.69 0.73 -3.19
CA GLU A 17 -11.80 0.79 -4.15
C GLU A 17 -12.89 1.77 -3.71
N LYS A 18 -13.13 1.88 -2.40
CA LYS A 18 -14.10 2.83 -1.83
C LYS A 18 -13.57 4.26 -1.74
N ARG A 19 -12.32 4.52 -2.12
CA ARG A 19 -11.64 5.83 -2.03
C ARG A 19 -11.71 6.45 -0.63
N LYS A 20 -11.66 5.63 0.41
CA LYS A 20 -11.61 6.03 1.82
C LYS A 20 -10.18 6.37 2.23
N HIS A 21 -9.18 5.66 1.70
CA HIS A 21 -7.78 5.83 2.07
C HIS A 21 -6.91 6.23 0.88
N PHE A 22 -6.13 7.30 1.04
CA PHE A 22 -5.16 7.78 0.05
C PHE A 22 -3.76 7.76 0.63
N VAL A 23 -2.96 6.77 0.25
CA VAL A 23 -1.64 6.56 0.88
C VAL A 23 -0.52 6.79 -0.13
N LYS A 24 0.37 7.72 0.19
CA LYS A 24 1.56 7.98 -0.63
C LYS A 24 2.56 6.82 -0.51
N ALA A 25 3.24 6.52 -1.62
CA ALA A 25 4.25 5.47 -1.68
C ALA A 25 5.36 5.62 -0.63
N SER A 26 5.73 6.86 -0.27
CA SER A 26 6.73 7.15 0.77
C SER A 26 6.38 6.54 2.13
N LEU A 27 5.11 6.60 2.54
CA LEU A 27 4.63 6.05 3.80
C LEU A 27 4.72 4.52 3.80
N ILE A 28 4.28 3.89 2.70
CA ILE A 28 4.34 2.44 2.54
C ILE A 28 5.81 1.97 2.53
N ARG A 29 6.72 2.70 1.87
CA ARG A 29 8.16 2.39 1.90
C ARG A 29 8.75 2.52 3.29
N GLN A 30 8.37 3.56 4.04
CA GLN A 30 8.86 3.76 5.41
C GLN A 30 8.40 2.62 6.33
N HIS A 31 7.14 2.21 6.20
CA HIS A 31 6.60 1.04 6.91
C HIS A 31 7.32 -0.24 6.50
N ALA A 32 7.47 -0.51 5.20
CA ALA A 32 8.14 -1.71 4.72
C ALA A 32 9.60 -1.83 5.20
N LYS A 33 10.32 -0.71 5.30
CA LYS A 33 11.66 -0.69 5.91
C LYS A 33 11.63 -1.10 7.39
N LYS A 34 10.66 -0.59 8.15
CA LYS A 34 10.56 -0.78 9.61
C LYS A 34 9.98 -2.14 9.99
N ALA A 35 8.91 -2.56 9.34
CA ALA A 35 8.11 -3.73 9.73
C ALA A 35 8.51 -5.00 8.95
N ILE A 36 8.88 -4.87 7.67
CA ILE A 36 9.15 -6.00 6.78
C ILE A 36 10.67 -6.21 6.59
N GLY A 37 11.49 -5.23 7.00
CA GLY A 37 12.94 -5.25 6.77
C GLY A 37 13.31 -5.10 5.29
N ALA A 38 12.52 -4.37 4.51
CA ALA A 38 12.79 -4.19 3.08
C ALA A 38 14.04 -3.30 2.84
N HIS A 39 15.08 -3.86 2.22
CA HIS A 39 16.36 -3.16 1.98
C HIS A 39 16.37 -2.35 0.67
N GLN A 40 15.69 -2.82 -0.38
CA GLN A 40 15.56 -2.12 -1.66
C GLN A 40 14.09 -1.73 -1.91
N VAL A 41 13.79 -0.42 -1.81
CA VAL A 41 12.42 0.11 -1.93
C VAL A 41 12.27 1.19 -3.01
N ARG A 42 13.02 1.04 -4.12
CA ARG A 42 12.91 1.89 -5.31
C ARG A 42 11.97 1.24 -6.34
N GLY A 43 11.30 2.06 -7.15
CA GLY A 43 10.37 1.59 -8.18
C GLY A 43 8.95 1.31 -7.67
N ARG A 44 8.26 0.41 -8.37
CA ARG A 44 6.88 -0.01 -8.09
C ARG A 44 6.84 -0.81 -6.79
N LEU A 45 5.87 -0.54 -5.92
CA LEU A 45 5.70 -1.29 -4.68
C LEU A 45 5.15 -2.70 -4.98
N SER A 46 5.63 -3.68 -4.23
CA SER A 46 5.10 -5.05 -4.30
C SER A 46 3.76 -5.14 -3.55
N ALA A 47 2.94 -6.13 -3.92
CA ALA A 47 1.67 -6.41 -3.23
C ALA A 47 1.87 -6.57 -1.72
N LYS A 48 2.87 -7.36 -1.31
CA LYS A 48 3.20 -7.58 0.10
C LYS A 48 3.42 -6.27 0.88
N MET A 49 4.06 -5.27 0.29
CA MET A 49 4.31 -3.98 0.96
C MET A 49 3.02 -3.19 1.16
N VAL A 50 2.17 -3.14 0.13
CA VAL A 50 0.92 -2.39 0.18
C VAL A 50 -0.08 -3.07 1.12
N GLU A 51 -0.25 -4.39 0.98
CA GLU A 51 -1.19 -5.18 1.77
C GLU A 51 -0.81 -5.20 3.26
N ALA A 52 0.48 -5.37 3.58
CA ALA A 52 0.95 -5.30 4.96
C ALA A 52 0.75 -3.91 5.57
N TYR A 53 0.92 -2.84 4.79
CA TYR A 53 0.66 -1.48 5.27
C TYR A 53 -0.81 -1.31 5.66
N TRP A 54 -1.74 -1.75 4.82
CA TRP A 54 -3.18 -1.65 5.11
C TRP A 54 -3.57 -2.48 6.33
N LEU A 55 -3.06 -3.72 6.40
CA LEU A 55 -3.32 -4.59 7.54
C LEU A 55 -2.79 -3.98 8.84
N ASP A 56 -1.59 -3.40 8.84
CA ASP A 56 -1.02 -2.83 10.06
C ASP A 56 -1.67 -1.50 10.45
N LYS A 57 -1.89 -0.61 9.47
CA LYS A 57 -2.32 0.78 9.70
C LYS A 57 -3.82 0.92 9.87
N PHE A 58 -4.61 0.18 9.09
CA PHE A 58 -6.07 0.28 9.07
C PHE A 58 -6.78 -0.96 9.63
N LYS A 59 -6.04 -2.06 9.90
CA LYS A 59 -6.60 -3.36 10.30
C LYS A 59 -7.53 -3.96 9.25
N GLU A 60 -7.26 -3.63 7.99
CA GLU A 60 -8.05 -4.05 6.84
C GLU A 60 -7.21 -4.99 5.96
N ALA A 61 -7.73 -6.19 5.70
CA ALA A 61 -7.14 -7.10 4.73
C ALA A 61 -7.57 -6.67 3.32
N VAL A 62 -6.60 -6.33 2.47
CA VAL A 62 -6.81 -5.85 1.12
C VAL A 62 -6.02 -6.67 0.11
N LYS A 63 -6.37 -6.55 -1.17
CA LYS A 63 -5.62 -7.11 -2.28
C LYS A 63 -5.10 -5.97 -3.16
N TYR A 64 -3.79 -5.93 -3.38
CA TYR A 64 -3.19 -4.94 -4.27
C TYR A 64 -3.25 -5.40 -5.73
N GLU A 65 -3.73 -4.53 -6.62
CA GLU A 65 -3.76 -4.77 -8.06
C GLU A 65 -2.80 -3.79 -8.77
N LEU A 66 -1.99 -4.33 -9.69
CA LEU A 66 -0.69 -3.80 -10.06
C LEU A 66 -0.67 -2.98 -11.34
#